data_AF-A0A947HV84-F1
#
_entry.id   AF-A0A947HV84-F1
#
_cell.length_a   1.000
_cell.length_b   1.000
_cell.length_c   1.000
_cell.angle_alpha   90.00
_cell.angle_beta   90.00
_cell.angle_gamma   90.00
#
_symmetry.space_group_name_H-M   'P 1'
#
loop_
_entity.id
_entity.type
_entity.pdbx_description
1 polymer ?
#
loop_
_entity_poly.entity_id
_entity_poly.type
_entity_poly.pdbx_seq_one_letter_code
_entity_poly.pdbx_strand_id
1 'polypeptide(L)'
;MRRTTLLVLLALTSLSVTAVATHRPPPRMPAPIALHERLSAIERDVLAIEDLILHLSGEAKTVVDVQRRLDRTLAELKDLRLDVQKAPPPVALVPRVVPVPVRPVVVLPIPDAELDAVLASAKKQSFDREIMRVLDMGLVGKPVSVSQVKRVIALFTFSREQLEIVEKLNKSITDPENRFQLFESFVFSSDQAALETVLNRESGR
;
A
#
# COMPACT_ATOMS: atom_id res chain seq x y z
N MET A 1 60.64 6.01 -5.59
CA MET A 1 61.14 4.70 -5.09
C MET A 1 59.96 3.75 -4.96
N ARG A 2 60.17 2.49 -5.34
CA ARG A 2 59.33 1.27 -5.17
C ARG A 2 58.42 0.87 -6.35
N ARG A 3 58.99 -0.11 -7.05
CA ARG A 3 58.42 -1.11 -7.97
C ARG A 3 57.30 -1.91 -7.28
N THR A 4 56.28 -2.31 -8.04
CA THR A 4 55.49 -3.50 -7.68
C THR A 4 54.97 -4.19 -8.95
N THR A 5 55.74 -5.20 -9.34
CA THR A 5 55.43 -6.31 -10.22
C THR A 5 54.19 -7.06 -9.70
N LEU A 6 53.29 -7.49 -10.58
CA LEU A 6 52.37 -8.60 -10.24
C LEU A 6 52.36 -9.62 -11.38
N LEU A 7 53.03 -10.73 -11.07
CA LEU A 7 52.96 -12.03 -11.74
C LEU A 7 51.55 -12.59 -11.61
N VAL A 8 50.99 -13.11 -12.71
CA VAL A 8 49.93 -14.12 -12.66
C VAL A 8 50.44 -15.35 -13.37
N LEU A 9 50.69 -16.37 -12.55
CA LEU A 9 51.13 -17.70 -12.89
C LEU A 9 49.88 -18.57 -13.05
N LEU A 10 49.75 -19.33 -14.14
CA LEU A 10 48.83 -20.46 -14.17
C LEU A 10 49.49 -21.63 -14.90
N ALA A 11 49.45 -22.76 -14.21
CA ALA A 11 50.32 -23.91 -14.33
C ALA A 11 49.67 -25.07 -15.10
N LEU A 12 50.40 -26.19 -15.09
CA LEU A 12 50.05 -27.57 -15.51
C LEU A 12 50.29 -27.84 -17.02
N THR A 13 51.05 -28.85 -17.44
CA THR A 13 51.49 -30.10 -16.77
C THR A 13 52.62 -30.74 -17.56
N SER A 14 53.47 -31.48 -16.84
CA SER A 14 54.55 -32.30 -17.40
C SER A 14 54.01 -33.49 -18.19
N LEU A 15 54.72 -33.85 -19.26
CA LEU A 15 54.73 -35.22 -19.75
C LEU A 15 56.15 -35.55 -20.23
N SER A 16 56.87 -36.26 -19.38
CA SER A 16 58.17 -36.83 -19.69
C SER A 16 57.98 -37.99 -20.68
N VAL A 17 58.63 -37.94 -21.83
CA VAL A 17 58.84 -39.13 -22.68
C VAL A 17 60.34 -39.28 -22.91
N THR A 18 60.84 -40.39 -22.38
CA THR A 18 62.20 -40.90 -22.46
C THR A 18 62.58 -41.24 -23.91
N ALA A 19 63.86 -41.05 -24.22
CA ALA A 19 64.52 -41.37 -25.49
C ALA A 19 64.23 -42.77 -26.05
N VAL A 20 64.18 -42.92 -27.38
CA VAL A 20 64.90 -43.94 -28.17
C VAL A 20 64.88 -43.51 -29.65
N ALA A 21 66.06 -43.48 -30.24
CA ALA A 21 66.27 -43.20 -31.65
C ALA A 21 65.67 -44.30 -32.54
N THR A 22 64.78 -43.94 -33.47
CA THR A 22 64.52 -44.70 -34.69
C THR A 22 64.27 -43.73 -35.84
N HIS A 23 64.94 -44.00 -36.97
CA HIS A 23 64.99 -43.24 -38.21
C HIS A 23 63.74 -42.39 -38.55
N ARG A 24 63.89 -41.06 -38.64
CA ARG A 24 62.91 -40.18 -39.31
C ARG A 24 63.59 -39.55 -40.53
N PRO A 25 62.95 -39.58 -41.73
CA PRO A 25 63.51 -39.02 -42.95
C PRO A 25 63.80 -37.51 -42.79
N PRO A 26 64.70 -36.93 -43.62
CA PRO A 26 64.98 -35.50 -43.55
C PRO A 26 63.67 -34.71 -43.61
N PRO A 27 63.54 -33.60 -42.86
CA PRO A 27 62.34 -32.79 -42.88
C PRO A 27 62.06 -32.42 -44.34
N ARG A 28 60.94 -32.91 -44.89
CA ARG A 28 60.43 -32.42 -46.17
C ARG A 28 60.23 -30.93 -45.96
N MET A 29 61.10 -30.12 -46.55
CA MET A 29 60.88 -28.68 -46.58
C MET A 29 59.47 -28.47 -47.15
N PRO A 30 58.60 -27.73 -46.46
CA PRO A 30 57.29 -27.42 -47.01
C PRO A 30 57.51 -26.79 -48.39
N ALA A 31 56.77 -27.28 -49.39
CA ALA A 31 56.84 -26.69 -50.73
C ALA A 31 56.66 -25.18 -50.61
N PRO A 32 57.40 -24.35 -51.38
CA PRO A 32 57.42 -22.90 -51.21
C PRO A 32 56.01 -22.27 -51.17
N ILE A 33 55.04 -22.88 -51.85
CA ILE A 33 53.62 -22.49 -51.84
C ILE A 33 52.99 -22.60 -50.43
N ALA A 34 53.27 -23.67 -49.68
CA ALA A 34 52.75 -23.89 -48.33
C ALA A 34 53.35 -22.94 -47.28
N LEU A 35 54.56 -22.40 -47.54
CA LEU A 35 55.14 -21.34 -46.69
C LEU A 35 54.47 -20.00 -46.95
N HIS A 36 54.17 -19.67 -48.22
CA HIS A 36 53.49 -18.42 -48.58
C HIS A 36 52.04 -18.37 -48.10
N GLU A 37 51.31 -19.50 -48.14
CA GLU A 37 49.97 -19.59 -47.54
C GLU A 37 49.99 -19.38 -46.03
N ARG A 38 50.99 -19.93 -45.32
CA ARG A 38 51.13 -19.72 -43.87
C ARG A 38 51.52 -18.29 -43.55
N LEU A 39 52.37 -17.66 -44.36
CA LEU A 39 52.78 -16.26 -44.19
C LEU A 39 51.58 -15.32 -44.37
N SER A 40 50.80 -15.51 -45.43
CA SER A 40 49.59 -14.71 -45.70
C SER A 40 48.43 -14.99 -44.72
N ALA A 41 48.39 -16.17 -44.09
CA ALA A 41 47.47 -16.43 -42.97
C ALA A 41 47.91 -15.64 -41.73
N ILE A 42 49.20 -15.66 -41.39
CA ILE A 42 49.75 -14.93 -40.25
C ILE A 42 49.58 -13.41 -40.43
N GLU A 43 49.81 -12.88 -41.62
CA GLU A 43 49.61 -11.44 -41.90
C GLU A 43 48.14 -11.01 -41.69
N ARG A 44 47.18 -11.85 -42.08
CA ARG A 44 45.76 -11.59 -41.86
C ARG A 44 45.40 -11.62 -40.37
N ASP A 45 45.96 -12.58 -39.63
CA ASP A 45 45.71 -12.69 -38.19
C ASP A 45 46.31 -11.51 -37.42
N VAL A 46 47.48 -11.02 -37.81
CA VAL A 46 48.09 -9.82 -37.21
C VAL A 46 47.21 -8.59 -37.41
N LEU A 47 46.66 -8.40 -38.62
CA LEU A 47 45.75 -7.28 -38.90
C LEU A 47 44.44 -7.39 -38.09
N ALA A 48 43.89 -8.60 -37.93
CA ALA A 48 42.71 -8.82 -37.11
C ALA A 48 42.97 -8.54 -35.62
N ILE A 49 44.15 -8.88 -35.13
CA ILE A 49 44.58 -8.58 -33.76
C ILE A 49 44.77 -7.07 -33.56
N GLU A 50 45.35 -6.36 -34.53
CA GLU A 50 45.50 -4.90 -34.46
C GLU A 50 44.14 -4.18 -34.39
N ASP A 51 43.16 -4.63 -35.18
CA ASP A 51 41.80 -4.06 -35.14
C ASP A 51 41.10 -4.35 -33.80
N LEU A 52 41.29 -5.56 -33.25
CA LEU A 52 40.77 -5.93 -31.93
C LEU A 52 41.40 -5.08 -30.81
N ILE A 53 42.71 -4.80 -30.89
CA ILE A 53 43.43 -3.95 -29.92
C ILE A 53 42.92 -2.50 -30.00
N LEU A 54 42.65 -1.99 -31.21
CA LEU A 54 42.08 -0.65 -31.39
C LEU A 54 40.66 -0.54 -30.80
N HIS A 55 39.83 -1.56 -31.00
CA HIS A 55 38.49 -1.63 -30.41
C HIS A 55 38.52 -1.69 -28.87
N LEU A 56 39.32 -2.61 -28.30
CA LEU A 56 39.46 -2.76 -26.85
C LEU A 56 40.12 -1.53 -26.19
N SER A 57 41.04 -0.85 -26.88
CA SER A 57 41.62 0.42 -26.42
C SER A 57 40.59 1.57 -26.42
N GLY A 58 39.66 1.56 -27.37
CA GLY A 58 38.51 2.46 -27.40
C GLY A 58 37.61 2.30 -26.17
N GLU A 59 37.30 1.07 -25.79
CA GLU A 59 36.53 0.76 -24.57
C GLU A 59 37.30 1.05 -23.27
N ALA A 60 38.62 0.83 -23.25
CA ALA A 60 39.44 1.19 -22.09
C ALA A 60 39.46 2.71 -21.84
N LYS A 61 39.45 3.54 -22.90
CA LYS A 61 39.32 5.00 -22.77
C LYS A 61 37.96 5.40 -22.21
N THR A 62 36.87 4.77 -22.65
CA THR A 62 35.52 5.07 -22.14
C THR A 62 35.38 4.68 -20.67
N VAL A 63 35.95 3.55 -20.24
CA VAL A 63 35.95 3.14 -18.82
C VAL A 63 36.72 4.14 -17.95
N VAL A 64 37.91 4.58 -18.40
CA VAL A 64 38.70 5.58 -17.67
C VAL A 64 37.98 6.95 -17.62
N ASP A 65 37.26 7.32 -18.67
CA ASP A 65 36.47 8.55 -18.70
C ASP A 65 35.23 8.48 -17.79
N VAL A 66 34.55 7.33 -17.77
CA VAL A 66 33.45 7.05 -16.85
C VAL A 66 33.94 7.08 -15.41
N GLN A 67 35.08 6.45 -15.12
CA GLN A 67 35.67 6.46 -13.79
C GLN A 67 36.03 7.88 -13.33
N ARG A 68 36.68 8.67 -14.21
CA ARG A 68 36.99 10.09 -13.93
C ARG A 68 35.73 10.95 -13.73
N ARG A 69 34.62 10.61 -14.38
CA ARG A 69 33.34 11.30 -14.20
C ARG A 69 32.67 10.90 -12.89
N LEU A 70 32.76 9.61 -12.50
CA LEU A 70 32.29 9.11 -11.23
C LEU A 70 33.04 9.78 -10.06
N ASP A 71 34.37 9.81 -10.12
CA ASP A 71 35.20 10.42 -9.07
C ASP A 71 34.91 11.91 -8.88
N ARG A 72 34.69 12.65 -9.98
CA ARG A 72 34.28 14.06 -9.93
C ARG A 72 32.90 14.24 -9.30
N THR A 73 31.92 13.46 -9.73
CA THR A 73 30.56 13.52 -9.18
C THR A 73 30.54 13.17 -7.69
N LEU A 74 31.34 12.20 -7.27
CA LEU A 74 31.48 11.82 -5.85
C LEU A 74 32.11 12.94 -5.01
N ALA A 75 33.10 13.66 -5.55
CA ALA A 75 33.69 14.81 -4.88
C ALA A 75 32.67 15.96 -4.72
N GLU A 76 31.93 16.30 -5.78
CA GLU A 76 30.88 17.32 -5.75
C GLU A 76 29.78 16.99 -4.73
N LEU A 77 29.34 15.72 -4.67
CA LEU A 77 28.33 15.28 -3.72
C LEU A 77 28.82 15.38 -2.26
N LYS A 78 30.10 15.09 -2.03
CA LYS A 78 30.71 15.22 -0.70
C LYS A 78 30.73 16.68 -0.24
N ASP A 79 31.09 17.61 -1.12
CA ASP A 79 31.14 19.04 -0.81
C ASP A 79 29.72 19.59 -0.57
N LEU A 80 28.76 19.27 -1.45
CA LEU A 80 27.34 19.62 -1.26
C LEU A 80 26.79 19.09 0.06
N ARG A 81 27.16 17.87 0.45
CA ARG A 81 26.72 17.29 1.72
C ARG A 81 27.30 18.02 2.93
N LEU A 82 28.50 18.59 2.83
CA LEU A 82 29.08 19.43 3.87
C LEU A 82 28.37 20.79 3.94
N ASP A 83 28.01 21.35 2.79
CA ASP A 83 27.29 22.62 2.73
C ASP A 83 25.86 22.51 3.26
N VAL A 84 25.14 21.43 2.91
CA VAL A 84 23.79 21.15 3.44
C VAL A 84 23.82 20.93 4.96
N GLN A 85 24.88 20.33 5.50
CA GLN A 85 25.02 20.15 6.96
C GLN A 85 25.35 21.45 7.70
N LYS A 86 26.03 22.39 7.05
CA LYS A 86 26.36 23.71 7.62
C LYS A 86 25.23 24.72 7.41
N ALA A 87 24.32 24.45 6.47
CA ALA A 87 23.18 25.32 6.23
C ALA A 87 22.28 25.34 7.48
N PRO A 88 21.85 26.53 7.94
CA PRO A 88 20.84 26.62 8.98
C PRO A 88 19.58 25.87 8.51
N PRO A 89 18.86 25.18 9.42
CA PRO A 89 17.64 24.50 9.04
C PRO A 89 16.71 25.50 8.34
N PRO A 90 16.08 25.11 7.21
CA PRO A 90 15.13 25.99 6.55
C PRO A 90 14.12 26.45 7.59
N VAL A 91 13.94 27.77 7.71
CA VAL A 91 12.93 28.33 8.59
C VAL A 91 11.59 27.77 8.10
N ALA A 92 11.12 26.73 8.77
CA ALA A 92 9.82 26.19 8.49
C ALA A 92 8.83 27.32 8.78
N LEU A 93 8.21 27.85 7.73
CA LEU A 93 6.87 28.40 7.87
C LEU A 93 6.02 27.21 8.29
N VAL A 94 6.02 26.89 9.59
CA VAL A 94 5.03 25.99 10.18
C VAL A 94 3.70 26.52 9.66
N PRO A 95 2.97 25.77 8.82
CA PRO A 95 1.60 26.13 8.54
C PRO A 95 0.98 26.24 9.93
N ARG A 96 0.48 27.42 10.31
CA ARG A 96 -0.38 27.49 11.47
C ARG A 96 -1.46 26.45 11.20
N VAL A 97 -1.45 25.36 11.96
CA VAL A 97 -2.58 24.46 12.04
C VAL A 97 -3.68 25.34 12.60
N VAL A 98 -4.44 25.98 11.72
CA VAL A 98 -5.66 26.63 12.11
C VAL A 98 -6.45 25.47 12.71
N PRO A 99 -6.83 25.50 14.00
CA PRO A 99 -7.71 24.49 14.53
C PRO A 99 -8.90 24.46 13.59
N VAL A 100 -9.07 23.39 12.81
CA VAL A 100 -10.29 23.24 12.04
C VAL A 100 -11.37 23.29 13.10
N PRO A 101 -12.28 24.29 13.08
CA PRO A 101 -13.36 24.29 14.06
C PRO A 101 -14.03 22.93 13.92
N VAL A 102 -14.02 22.15 15.01
CA VAL A 102 -14.67 20.84 15.06
C VAL A 102 -16.12 21.14 14.73
N ARG A 103 -16.52 20.89 13.48
CA ARG A 103 -17.92 21.04 13.10
C ARG A 103 -18.67 20.03 13.96
N PRO A 104 -19.69 20.45 14.72
CA PRO A 104 -20.51 19.48 15.42
C PRO A 104 -21.01 18.48 14.38
N VAL A 105 -20.78 17.18 14.62
CA VAL A 105 -21.34 16.12 13.77
C VAL A 105 -22.85 16.18 13.98
N VAL A 106 -23.57 16.78 13.03
CA VAL A 106 -25.03 16.78 13.05
C VAL A 106 -25.46 15.36 12.67
N VAL A 107 -25.84 14.58 13.68
CA VAL A 107 -26.42 13.25 13.46
C VAL A 107 -27.86 13.46 12.99
N LEU A 108 -28.06 13.33 11.68
CA LEU A 108 -29.39 13.42 11.09
C LEU A 108 -30.13 12.09 11.25
N PRO A 109 -31.44 12.11 11.51
CA PRO A 109 -32.25 10.90 11.49
C PRO A 109 -32.26 10.27 10.10
N ILE A 110 -32.59 8.98 10.01
CA ILE A 110 -32.76 8.30 8.72
C ILE A 110 -33.78 9.05 7.85
N PRO A 111 -33.58 9.10 6.51
CA PRO A 111 -34.55 9.69 5.62
C PRO A 111 -35.91 8.99 5.71
N ASP A 112 -37.00 9.74 5.61
CA ASP A 112 -38.35 9.18 5.71
C ASP A 112 -38.63 8.10 4.67
N ALA A 113 -38.08 8.22 3.46
CA ALA A 113 -38.20 7.20 2.42
C ALA A 113 -37.57 5.85 2.83
N GLU A 114 -36.48 5.87 3.58
CA GLU A 114 -35.84 4.66 4.10
C GLU A 114 -36.70 4.03 5.20
N LEU A 115 -37.21 4.86 6.12
CA LEU A 115 -38.15 4.40 7.14
C LEU A 115 -39.42 3.82 6.50
N ASP A 116 -39.99 4.46 5.48
CA ASP A 116 -41.17 4.00 4.76
C ASP A 116 -40.96 2.62 4.15
N ALA A 117 -39.78 2.36 3.58
CA ALA A 117 -39.45 1.05 3.01
C ALA A 117 -39.41 -0.05 4.10
N VAL A 118 -38.85 0.26 5.27
CA VAL A 118 -38.83 -0.67 6.42
C VAL A 118 -40.24 -0.90 6.94
N LEU A 119 -41.02 0.17 7.17
CA LEU A 119 -42.40 0.07 7.66
C LEU A 119 -43.31 -0.67 6.68
N ALA A 120 -43.15 -0.46 5.37
CA ALA A 120 -43.89 -1.19 4.35
C ALA A 120 -43.58 -2.69 4.35
N SER A 121 -42.32 -3.06 4.65
CA SER A 121 -41.90 -4.46 4.78
C SER A 121 -42.44 -5.09 6.07
N ALA A 122 -42.44 -4.33 7.16
CA ALA A 122 -42.98 -4.73 8.45
C ALA A 122 -44.50 -4.96 8.38
N LYS A 123 -45.26 -4.04 7.76
CA LYS A 123 -46.72 -4.14 7.58
C LYS A 123 -47.19 -5.34 6.75
N LYS A 124 -46.29 -5.98 6.00
CA LYS A 124 -46.59 -7.22 5.25
C LYS A 124 -46.54 -8.47 6.13
N GLN A 125 -45.95 -8.37 7.32
CA GLN A 125 -45.88 -9.49 8.26
C GLN A 125 -47.19 -9.61 9.03
N SER A 126 -47.54 -10.83 9.44
CA SER A 126 -48.81 -11.11 10.14
C SER A 126 -48.66 -11.16 11.66
N PHE A 127 -47.44 -11.37 12.16
CA PHE A 127 -47.17 -11.54 13.58
C PHE A 127 -46.22 -10.46 14.12
N ASP A 128 -46.50 -9.98 15.34
CA ASP A 128 -45.68 -8.95 16.01
C ASP A 128 -44.20 -9.33 16.11
N ARG A 129 -43.88 -10.61 16.31
CA ARG A 129 -42.50 -11.10 16.33
C ARG A 129 -41.78 -10.91 14.98
N GLU A 130 -42.49 -11.12 13.88
CA GLU A 130 -41.95 -10.93 12.53
C GLU A 130 -41.80 -9.45 12.21
N ILE A 131 -42.77 -8.62 12.61
CA ILE A 131 -42.71 -7.17 12.54
C ILE A 131 -41.47 -6.67 13.29
N MET A 132 -41.30 -7.08 14.55
CA MET A 132 -40.16 -6.72 15.38
C MET A 132 -38.83 -7.13 14.73
N ARG A 133 -38.76 -8.34 14.14
CA ARG A 133 -37.56 -8.81 13.43
C ARG A 133 -37.20 -7.91 12.23
N VAL A 134 -38.19 -7.46 11.46
CA VAL A 134 -37.96 -6.56 10.32
C VAL A 134 -37.47 -5.19 10.81
N LEU A 135 -38.06 -4.67 11.88
CA LEU A 135 -37.64 -3.40 12.48
C LEU A 135 -36.22 -3.49 13.06
N ASP A 136 -35.88 -4.60 13.72
CA ASP A 136 -34.54 -4.84 14.23
C ASP A 136 -33.48 -4.80 13.12
N MET A 137 -33.76 -5.47 12.00
CA MET A 137 -32.87 -5.46 10.83
C MET A 137 -32.78 -4.08 10.16
N GLY A 138 -33.86 -3.30 10.21
CA GLY A 138 -33.99 -2.04 9.47
C GLY A 138 -33.52 -0.80 10.23
N LEU A 139 -33.64 -0.79 11.56
CA LEU A 139 -33.57 0.44 12.37
C LEU A 139 -32.54 0.39 13.51
N VAL A 140 -32.14 -0.79 14.00
CA VAL A 140 -31.21 -0.87 15.13
C VAL A 140 -29.85 -0.28 14.75
N GLY A 141 -29.36 0.65 15.58
CA GLY A 141 -28.09 1.35 15.36
C GLY A 141 -28.17 2.52 14.38
N LYS A 142 -29.34 2.80 13.79
CA LYS A 142 -29.55 3.96 12.92
C LYS A 142 -30.17 5.12 13.71
N PRO A 143 -29.75 6.37 13.45
CA PRO A 143 -30.34 7.55 14.08
C PRO A 143 -31.81 7.69 13.66
N VAL A 144 -32.71 7.86 14.62
CA VAL A 144 -34.16 8.01 14.39
C VAL A 144 -34.68 9.22 15.16
N SER A 145 -35.70 9.89 14.65
CA SER A 145 -36.38 10.95 15.42
C SER A 145 -37.54 10.42 16.25
N VAL A 146 -37.98 11.17 17.26
CA VAL A 146 -39.17 10.82 18.07
C VAL A 146 -40.41 10.65 17.19
N SER A 147 -40.59 11.53 16.20
CA SER A 147 -41.71 11.43 15.26
C SER A 147 -41.71 10.11 14.47
N GLN A 148 -40.51 9.63 14.09
CA GLN A 148 -40.32 8.36 13.41
C GLN A 148 -40.58 7.18 14.35
N VAL A 149 -40.14 7.26 15.61
CA VAL A 149 -40.43 6.25 16.63
C VAL A 149 -41.95 6.12 16.86
N LYS A 150 -42.70 7.23 16.93
CA LYS A 150 -44.18 7.18 17.04
C LYS A 150 -44.83 6.38 15.91
N ARG A 151 -44.32 6.54 14.69
CA ARG A 151 -44.81 5.79 13.52
C ARG A 151 -44.50 4.29 13.61
N VAL A 152 -43.37 3.94 14.22
CA VAL A 152 -42.98 2.54 14.46
C VAL A 152 -43.85 1.92 15.56
N ILE A 153 -44.08 2.64 16.67
CA ILE A 153 -44.96 2.22 17.77
C ILE A 153 -46.37 1.89 17.25
N ALA A 154 -46.88 2.70 16.34
CA ALA A 154 -48.21 2.54 15.74
C ALA A 154 -48.39 1.24 14.92
N LEU A 155 -47.32 0.47 14.67
CA LEU A 155 -47.44 -0.86 14.07
C LEU A 155 -47.96 -1.92 15.05
N PHE A 156 -47.82 -1.69 16.35
CA PHE A 156 -48.17 -2.65 17.39
C PHE A 156 -49.46 -2.24 18.08
N THR A 157 -50.29 -3.24 18.41
CA THR A 157 -51.56 -3.01 19.12
C THR A 157 -51.38 -3.05 20.64
N PHE A 158 -50.42 -3.83 21.12
CA PHE A 158 -50.23 -4.10 22.55
C PHE A 158 -49.05 -3.31 23.11
N SER A 159 -49.21 -2.76 24.31
CA SER A 159 -48.21 -1.90 24.96
C SER A 159 -46.89 -2.61 25.22
N ARG A 160 -46.89 -3.94 25.38
CA ARG A 160 -45.67 -4.71 25.63
C ARG A 160 -44.67 -4.58 24.48
N GLU A 161 -45.14 -4.83 23.25
CA GLU A 161 -44.34 -4.77 22.04
C GLU A 161 -43.95 -3.31 21.72
N GLN A 162 -44.84 -2.37 22.00
CA GLN A 162 -44.57 -0.93 21.89
C GLN A 162 -43.42 -0.49 22.83
N LEU A 163 -43.43 -0.95 24.08
CA LEU A 163 -42.36 -0.65 25.04
C LEU A 163 -41.04 -1.32 24.64
N GLU A 164 -41.08 -2.56 24.15
CA GLU A 164 -39.90 -3.28 23.68
C GLU A 164 -39.20 -2.55 22.52
N ILE A 165 -39.94 -2.06 21.52
CA ILE A 165 -39.33 -1.35 20.40
C ILE A 165 -38.77 0.02 20.83
N VAL A 166 -39.44 0.72 21.75
CA VAL A 166 -38.91 1.97 22.31
C VAL A 166 -37.61 1.72 23.06
N GLU A 167 -37.53 0.66 23.86
CA GLU A 167 -36.30 0.29 24.57
C GLU A 167 -35.12 0.10 23.63
N LYS A 168 -35.35 -0.56 22.48
CA LYS A 168 -34.32 -0.78 21.46
C LYS A 168 -33.89 0.51 20.75
N LEU A 169 -34.83 1.38 20.42
CA LEU A 169 -34.57 2.60 19.65
C LEU A 169 -34.15 3.80 20.50
N ASN A 170 -34.38 3.78 21.81
CA ASN A 170 -34.14 4.92 22.71
C ASN A 170 -32.73 5.51 22.59
N LYS A 171 -31.73 4.64 22.41
CA LYS A 171 -30.30 5.02 22.27
C LYS A 171 -29.98 5.78 21.00
N SER A 172 -30.80 5.63 19.97
CA SER A 172 -30.57 6.20 18.65
C SER A 172 -31.49 7.40 18.36
N ILE A 173 -32.26 7.85 19.35
CA ILE A 173 -33.12 9.04 19.23
C ILE A 173 -32.24 10.30 19.08
N THR A 174 -32.39 11.02 17.97
CA THR A 174 -31.62 12.22 17.65
C THR A 174 -32.11 13.49 18.34
N ASP A 175 -33.40 13.53 18.72
CA ASP A 175 -34.11 14.67 19.31
C ASP A 175 -34.64 14.32 20.72
N PRO A 176 -33.74 14.11 21.71
CA PRO A 176 -34.12 13.69 23.06
C PRO A 176 -35.08 14.66 23.77
N GLU A 177 -35.02 15.95 23.44
CA GLU A 177 -35.92 16.99 23.94
C GLU A 177 -37.38 16.73 23.60
N ASN A 178 -37.68 15.97 22.54
CA ASN A 178 -39.03 15.66 22.12
C ASN A 178 -39.57 14.34 22.68
N ARG A 179 -38.80 13.58 23.49
CA ARG A 179 -39.20 12.24 23.98
C ARG A 179 -40.51 12.23 24.75
N PHE A 180 -40.90 13.36 25.35
CA PHE A 180 -42.20 13.51 26.02
C PHE A 180 -43.39 13.24 25.08
N GLN A 181 -43.24 13.40 23.77
CA GLN A 181 -44.29 13.12 22.79
C GLN A 181 -44.57 11.61 22.62
N LEU A 182 -43.68 10.73 23.11
CA LEU A 182 -43.90 9.28 23.06
C LEU A 182 -45.01 8.83 24.01
N PHE A 183 -45.23 9.57 25.12
CA PHE A 183 -46.27 9.27 26.10
C PHE A 183 -47.67 9.31 25.50
N GLU A 184 -47.90 10.14 24.47
CA GLU A 184 -49.16 10.21 23.73
C GLU A 184 -49.53 8.90 23.01
N SER A 185 -48.56 8.01 22.81
CA SER A 185 -48.78 6.72 22.13
C SER A 185 -49.34 5.65 23.08
N PHE A 186 -49.35 5.90 24.39
CA PHE A 186 -49.78 4.97 25.43
C PHE A 186 -51.03 5.49 26.15
N VAL A 187 -52.08 4.68 26.16
CA VAL A 187 -53.39 5.06 26.74
C VAL A 187 -53.41 4.92 28.26
N PHE A 188 -52.74 3.89 28.80
CA PHE A 188 -52.79 3.55 30.21
C PHE A 188 -51.64 4.21 30.98
N SER A 189 -51.95 4.72 32.18
CA SER A 189 -50.95 5.34 33.06
C SER A 189 -49.87 4.37 33.51
N SER A 190 -50.18 3.07 33.63
CA SER A 190 -49.20 2.02 33.92
C SER A 190 -48.14 1.91 32.82
N ASP A 191 -48.55 2.04 31.56
CA ASP A 191 -47.66 1.91 30.41
C ASP A 191 -46.82 3.18 30.25
N GLN A 192 -47.38 4.34 30.58
CA GLN A 192 -46.65 5.60 30.66
C GLN A 192 -45.56 5.56 31.74
N ALA A 193 -45.83 4.99 32.92
CA ALA A 193 -44.82 4.79 33.97
C ALA A 193 -43.73 3.79 33.54
N ALA A 194 -44.11 2.73 32.81
CA ALA A 194 -43.14 1.80 32.23
C ALA A 194 -42.27 2.48 31.16
N LEU A 195 -42.87 3.31 30.30
CA LEU A 195 -42.16 4.12 29.31
C LEU A 195 -41.17 5.07 29.98
N GLU A 196 -41.59 5.78 31.03
CA GLU A 196 -40.71 6.67 31.81
C GLU A 196 -39.48 5.91 32.33
N THR A 197 -39.68 4.70 32.84
CA THR A 197 -38.58 3.83 33.29
C THR A 197 -37.63 3.50 32.13
N VAL A 198 -38.16 3.14 30.95
CA VAL A 198 -37.37 2.84 29.74
C VAL A 198 -36.56 4.06 29.27
N LEU A 199 -37.17 5.24 29.28
CA LEU A 199 -36.52 6.49 28.84
C LEU A 199 -35.41 6.92 29.81
N ASN A 200 -35.66 6.81 31.12
CA ASN A 200 -34.74 7.24 32.17
C ASN A 200 -33.56 6.28 32.36
N ARG A 201 -33.73 4.98 32.09
CA ARG A 201 -32.67 3.97 32.24
C ARG A 201 -31.41 4.29 31.43
N GLU A 202 -31.56 4.94 30.28
CA GLU A 202 -30.46 5.22 29.36
C GLU A 202 -30.00 6.70 29.39
N SER A 203 -30.66 7.57 30.16
CA SER A 203 -30.28 9.00 30.29
C SER A 203 -29.11 9.24 31.27
N GLY A 204 -28.62 8.19 31.95
CA GLY A 204 -27.61 8.28 33.02
C GLY A 204 -26.16 8.02 32.59
N ARG A 205 -25.75 8.38 31.37
CA ARG A 205 -24.35 8.27 30.91
C ARG A 205 -23.86 9.54 30.27
#